data_AF-A0A232LPF0-F1
#
_entry.id   AF-A0A232LPF0-F1
#
_cell.length_a   1.000
_cell.length_b   1.000
_cell.length_c   1.000
_cell.angle_alpha   90.00
_cell.angle_beta   90.00
_cell.angle_gamma   90.00
#
_symmetry.space_group_name_H-M   'P 1'
#
loop_
_entity.id
_entity.type
_entity.pdbx_description
1 polymer ?
#
loop_
_entity_poly.entity_id
_entity_poly.type
_entity_poly.pdbx_seq_one_letter_code
_entity_poly.pdbx_strand_id
1 'polypeptide(L)'
;MLHVHDASTKGAAVIASILADGGIPSAIWGVNAAVHYGGGLCPMDIELVINDADQERAFAVLISQGALPAVPEDSAESRPAEFTRWRELAPSYRFRDRRRVRLCTPMYELPGTGNPFDPFVILYSTEAVGLCPVPFPEPLEASSESPYVLVSSDPLVSPDSASQDSSGDKIILAPTFPSLVESEVHVLSCIADHLSPVWGQHMAQLSELLRSRSCDKGYDSLQELVNPRLSQFSGWIQSHLRGDNNVEPPPKVGLVPVDIMGSAAII
;
A
#
# COMPACT_ATOMS: atom_id res chain seq x y z
N MET A 1 7.64 17.56 -14.21
CA MET A 1 6.18 17.43 -14.35
C MET A 1 5.86 15.94 -14.36
N LEU A 2 4.88 15.53 -13.55
CA LEU A 2 4.55 14.14 -13.29
C LEU A 2 3.83 13.51 -14.49
N HIS A 3 4.48 12.56 -15.17
CA HIS A 3 3.91 11.81 -16.30
C HIS A 3 4.00 10.31 -16.03
N VAL A 4 2.95 9.76 -15.43
CA VAL A 4 2.81 8.31 -15.17
C VAL A 4 1.40 7.90 -15.60
N HIS A 5 1.30 6.83 -16.39
CA HIS A 5 0.06 6.42 -17.07
C HIS A 5 -0.33 4.97 -16.80
N ASP A 6 0.48 4.26 -16.02
CA ASP A 6 0.22 2.88 -15.64
C ASP A 6 0.60 2.67 -14.17
N ALA A 7 -0.04 1.69 -13.56
CA ALA A 7 0.18 1.31 -12.16
C ALA A 7 1.26 0.23 -12.02
N SER A 8 2.20 0.11 -12.96
CA SER A 8 3.28 -0.87 -12.87
C SER A 8 4.33 -0.48 -11.81
N THR A 9 5.24 -1.42 -11.52
CA THR A 9 6.43 -1.14 -10.70
C THR A 9 7.26 0.01 -11.25
N LYS A 10 7.28 0.22 -12.58
CA LYS A 10 7.95 1.35 -13.21
C LYS A 10 7.26 2.68 -12.91
N GLY A 11 5.93 2.70 -12.98
CA GLY A 11 5.13 3.85 -12.55
C GLY A 11 5.39 4.18 -11.08
N ALA A 12 5.34 3.16 -10.22
CA ALA A 12 5.65 3.29 -8.79
C ALA A 12 7.07 3.82 -8.53
N ALA A 13 8.08 3.31 -9.24
CA ALA A 13 9.47 3.76 -9.12
C ALA A 13 9.66 5.23 -9.55
N VAL A 14 8.88 5.73 -10.51
CA VAL A 14 8.87 7.16 -10.86
C VAL A 14 8.35 8.00 -9.68
N ILE A 15 7.24 7.60 -9.08
CA ILE A 15 6.68 8.31 -7.91
C ILE A 15 7.66 8.25 -6.74
N ALA A 16 8.23 7.09 -6.45
CA ALA A 16 9.21 6.92 -5.38
C ALA A 16 10.46 7.78 -5.57
N SER A 17 10.98 7.89 -6.81
CA SER A 17 12.09 8.79 -7.12
C SER A 17 11.76 10.25 -6.82
N ILE A 18 10.54 10.70 -7.13
CA ILE A 18 10.09 12.07 -6.87
C ILE A 18 9.97 12.33 -5.36
N LEU A 19 9.47 11.35 -4.60
CA LEU A 19 9.43 11.43 -3.15
C LEU A 19 10.85 11.45 -2.57
N ALA A 20 11.76 10.62 -3.08
CA ALA A 20 13.16 10.58 -2.67
C ALA A 20 13.90 11.90 -2.93
N ASP A 21 13.67 12.55 -4.09
CA ASP A 21 14.18 13.89 -4.38
C ASP A 21 13.68 14.94 -3.38
N GLY A 22 12.48 14.74 -2.82
CA GLY A 22 11.92 15.51 -1.71
C GLY A 22 12.40 15.07 -0.32
N GLY A 23 13.36 14.14 -0.25
CA GLY A 23 13.89 13.57 0.99
C GLY A 23 12.89 12.67 1.73
N ILE A 24 12.04 11.95 1.01
CA ILE A 24 11.01 11.07 1.59
C ILE A 24 11.27 9.63 1.11
N PRO A 25 11.69 8.72 1.99
CA PRO A 25 11.84 7.31 1.64
C PRO A 25 10.45 6.69 1.41
N SER A 26 10.37 5.80 0.43
CA SER A 26 9.11 5.12 0.09
C SER A 26 9.36 3.70 -0.42
N ALA A 27 8.35 2.84 -0.27
CA ALA A 27 8.37 1.47 -0.76
C ALA A 27 7.04 1.12 -1.44
N ILE A 28 7.04 0.18 -2.39
CA ILE A 28 5.81 -0.37 -2.95
C ILE A 28 5.02 -1.11 -1.87
N TRP A 29 3.69 -1.04 -1.94
CA TRP A 29 2.80 -1.76 -1.04
C TRP A 29 1.56 -2.28 -1.77
N GLY A 30 0.69 -2.98 -1.04
CA GLY A 30 -0.61 -3.43 -1.50
C GLY A 30 -0.53 -4.24 -2.79
N VAL A 31 -1.36 -3.92 -3.79
CA VAL A 31 -1.41 -4.69 -5.04
C VAL A 31 -0.08 -4.62 -5.79
N ASN A 32 0.61 -3.47 -5.80
CA ASN A 32 1.91 -3.32 -6.45
C ASN A 32 2.95 -4.27 -5.86
N ALA A 33 3.03 -4.35 -4.53
CA ALA A 33 3.94 -5.28 -3.86
C ALA A 33 3.52 -6.74 -4.05
N ALA A 34 2.23 -7.05 -4.02
CA ALA A 34 1.75 -8.42 -4.24
C ALA A 34 2.10 -8.96 -5.63
N VAL A 35 1.97 -8.12 -6.67
CA VAL A 35 2.39 -8.45 -8.04
C VAL A 35 3.88 -8.74 -8.13
N HIS A 36 4.71 -7.93 -7.45
CA HIS A 36 6.15 -8.15 -7.38
C HIS A 36 6.50 -9.55 -6.86
N TYR A 37 5.75 -10.05 -5.87
CA TYR A 37 5.92 -11.39 -5.30
C TYR A 37 5.20 -12.51 -6.08
N GLY A 38 4.62 -12.20 -7.25
CA GLY A 38 3.97 -13.18 -8.12
C GLY A 38 2.49 -13.43 -7.82
N GLY A 39 1.83 -12.53 -7.10
CA GLY A 39 0.37 -12.52 -6.96
C GLY A 39 -0.34 -12.19 -8.28
N GLY A 40 -1.55 -12.73 -8.49
CA GLY A 40 -2.29 -12.63 -9.76
C GLY A 40 -3.18 -11.39 -9.92
N LEU A 41 -3.21 -10.47 -8.95
CA LEU A 41 -4.02 -9.26 -9.03
C LEU A 41 -3.42 -8.25 -10.03
N CYS A 42 -4.28 -7.51 -10.72
CA CYS A 42 -3.84 -6.42 -11.60
C CYS A 42 -3.78 -5.10 -10.80
N PRO A 43 -2.64 -4.40 -10.74
CA PRO A 43 -2.56 -3.11 -10.09
C PRO A 43 -3.30 -2.07 -10.94
N MET A 44 -4.30 -1.42 -10.35
CA MET A 44 -5.08 -0.35 -10.99
C MET A 44 -4.64 1.05 -10.56
N ASP A 45 -3.97 1.14 -9.41
CA ASP A 45 -3.44 2.36 -8.80
C ASP A 45 -2.00 2.11 -8.36
N ILE A 46 -1.25 3.18 -8.12
CA ILE A 46 0.11 3.12 -7.59
C ILE A 46 0.02 3.20 -6.07
N GLU A 47 0.33 2.10 -5.40
CA GLU A 47 0.27 1.97 -3.95
C GLU A 47 1.68 1.97 -3.35
N LEU A 48 1.96 3.00 -2.55
CA LEU A 48 3.22 3.17 -1.84
C LEU A 48 2.98 3.33 -0.34
N VAL A 49 3.99 2.99 0.45
CA VAL A 49 4.08 3.33 1.87
C VAL A 49 5.21 4.33 2.11
N ILE A 50 4.97 5.26 3.03
CA ILE A 50 5.93 6.22 3.57
C ILE A 50 5.80 6.27 5.09
N ASN A 51 6.75 6.91 5.78
CA ASN A 51 6.62 7.12 7.23
C ASN A 51 5.50 8.12 7.52
N ASP A 52 4.73 7.96 8.61
CA ASP A 52 3.63 8.88 8.96
C ASP A 52 4.11 10.34 9.08
N ALA A 53 5.30 10.54 9.64
CA ALA A 53 5.93 11.85 9.79
C ALA A 53 6.19 12.57 8.44
N ASP A 54 6.22 11.84 7.32
CA ASP A 54 6.49 12.40 6.00
C ASP A 54 5.22 12.71 5.19
N GLN A 55 4.03 12.38 5.70
CA GLN A 55 2.76 12.52 4.97
C GLN A 55 2.47 13.96 4.51
N GLU A 56 2.69 14.95 5.37
CA GLU A 56 2.49 16.36 5.02
C GLU A 56 3.49 16.84 3.97
N ARG A 57 4.75 16.43 4.08
CA ARG A 57 5.78 16.75 3.10
C ARG A 57 5.49 16.09 1.75
N ALA A 58 5.06 14.83 1.77
CA ALA A 58 4.69 14.08 0.56
C ALA A 58 3.53 14.76 -0.17
N PHE A 59 2.53 15.25 0.57
CA PHE A 59 1.43 16.04 0.02
C PHE A 59 1.97 17.27 -0.73
N ALA A 60 2.84 18.07 -0.10
CA ALA A 60 3.43 19.26 -0.72
C ALA A 60 4.28 18.92 -1.96
N VAL A 61 5.10 17.86 -1.90
CA VAL A 61 5.91 17.38 -3.02
C VAL A 61 5.02 17.01 -4.20
N LEU A 62 3.99 16.18 -4.00
CA LEU A 62 3.13 15.72 -5.09
C LEU A 62 2.31 16.87 -5.71
N ILE A 63 1.77 17.79 -4.90
CA ILE A 63 1.07 18.99 -5.39
C ILE A 63 2.01 19.83 -6.27
N SER A 64 3.26 20.04 -5.83
CA SER A 64 4.25 20.82 -6.59
C SER A 64 4.59 20.21 -7.95
N GLN A 65 4.42 18.88 -8.08
CA GLN A 65 4.60 18.15 -9.34
C GLN A 65 3.36 18.11 -10.23
N GLY A 66 2.27 18.77 -9.80
CA GLY A 66 1.02 18.90 -10.53
C GLY A 66 -0.03 17.84 -10.17
N ALA A 67 0.24 16.97 -9.20
CA ALA A 67 -0.78 16.05 -8.72
C ALA A 67 -1.86 16.80 -7.93
N LEU A 68 -3.10 16.31 -7.98
CA LEU A 68 -4.24 16.90 -7.28
C LEU A 68 -4.75 15.93 -6.23
N PRO A 69 -5.05 16.37 -4.99
CA PRO A 69 -5.65 15.50 -4.00
C PRO A 69 -7.03 15.06 -4.50
N ALA A 70 -7.29 13.76 -4.41
CA ALA A 70 -8.52 13.17 -4.90
C ALA A 70 -9.70 13.58 -4.00
N VAL A 71 -10.78 14.04 -4.64
CA VAL A 71 -12.05 14.38 -3.99
C VAL A 71 -13.21 13.68 -4.71
N PRO A 72 -14.33 13.39 -4.04
CA PRO A 72 -15.53 12.88 -4.71
C PRO A 72 -16.01 13.86 -5.79
N GLU A 73 -16.51 13.35 -6.91
CA GLU A 73 -17.01 14.18 -8.03
C GLU A 73 -18.16 15.12 -7.58
N ASP A 74 -18.99 14.64 -6.66
CA ASP A 74 -20.14 15.39 -6.12
C ASP A 74 -19.74 16.35 -4.97
N SER A 75 -18.44 16.53 -4.69
CA SER A 75 -17.98 17.43 -3.62
C SER A 75 -18.25 18.89 -3.99
N ALA A 76 -19.05 19.58 -3.15
CA ALA A 76 -19.25 21.02 -3.26
C ALA A 76 -18.01 21.83 -2.82
N GLU A 77 -17.09 21.23 -2.07
CA GLU A 77 -15.86 21.89 -1.63
C GLU A 77 -14.79 21.87 -2.73
N SER A 78 -14.07 22.97 -2.87
CA SER A 78 -12.87 23.05 -3.69
C SER A 78 -11.81 22.09 -3.18
N ARG A 79 -10.98 21.53 -4.08
CA ARG A 79 -9.87 20.66 -3.70
C ARG A 79 -8.97 21.34 -2.66
N PRO A 80 -8.63 20.67 -1.55
CA PRO A 80 -7.80 21.27 -0.51
C PRO A 80 -6.38 21.50 -1.02
N ALA A 81 -5.83 22.69 -0.78
CA ALA A 81 -4.44 23.03 -1.11
C ALA A 81 -3.46 22.71 0.02
N GLU A 82 -3.98 22.39 1.21
CA GLU A 82 -3.21 22.14 2.43
C GLU A 82 -3.53 20.74 2.99
N PHE A 83 -2.50 20.07 3.51
CA PHE A 83 -2.62 18.70 4.01
C PHE A 83 -3.55 18.59 5.22
N THR A 84 -3.45 19.52 6.18
CA THR A 84 -4.32 19.55 7.37
C THR A 84 -5.79 19.62 6.98
N ARG A 85 -6.12 20.50 6.01
CA ARG A 85 -7.50 20.61 5.51
C ARG A 85 -7.96 19.33 4.80
N TRP A 86 -7.09 18.72 4.00
CA TRP A 86 -7.39 17.42 3.39
C TRP A 86 -7.69 16.36 4.46
N ARG A 87 -6.87 16.26 5.52
CA ARG A 87 -7.06 15.30 6.62
C ARG A 87 -8.39 15.47 7.34
N GLU A 88 -8.82 16.70 7.57
CA GLU A 88 -10.12 16.99 8.20
C GLU A 88 -11.29 16.51 7.34
N LEU A 89 -11.17 16.66 6.01
CA LEU A 89 -12.24 16.34 5.07
C LEU A 89 -12.28 14.87 4.67
N ALA A 90 -11.12 14.21 4.57
CA ALA A 90 -11.01 12.86 4.03
C ALA A 90 -11.96 11.82 4.68
N PRO A 91 -12.19 11.82 6.01
CA PRO A 91 -13.15 10.89 6.65
C PRO A 91 -14.60 11.06 6.18
N SER A 92 -14.97 12.27 5.74
CA SER A 92 -16.31 12.58 5.24
C SER A 92 -16.53 12.16 3.79
N TYR A 93 -15.45 11.95 3.03
CA TYR A 93 -15.54 11.61 1.61
C TYR A 93 -16.18 10.24 1.40
N ARG A 94 -17.03 10.18 0.37
CA ARG A 94 -17.74 8.98 -0.05
C ARG A 94 -17.53 8.81 -1.55
N PHE A 95 -16.58 7.96 -1.90
CA PHE A 95 -16.29 7.63 -3.29
C PHE A 95 -17.26 6.55 -3.80
N ARG A 96 -17.67 6.66 -5.06
CA ARG A 96 -18.52 5.66 -5.74
C ARG A 96 -17.72 4.63 -6.54
N ASP A 97 -16.44 4.91 -6.77
CA ASP A 97 -15.53 4.11 -7.58
C ASP A 97 -14.53 3.33 -6.72
N ARG A 98 -13.43 2.87 -7.34
CA ARG A 98 -12.37 2.09 -6.68
C ARG A 98 -11.72 2.78 -5.48
N ARG A 99 -11.80 4.11 -5.35
CA ARG A 99 -11.28 4.84 -4.17
C ARG A 99 -12.00 4.48 -2.87
N ARG A 100 -13.22 3.92 -2.96
CA ARG A 100 -14.02 3.51 -1.78
C ARG A 100 -13.44 2.34 -0.98
N VAL A 101 -12.52 1.58 -1.57
CA VAL A 101 -11.90 0.40 -0.93
C VAL A 101 -10.57 0.74 -0.24
N ARG A 102 -10.19 2.02 -0.18
CA ARG A 102 -8.93 2.50 0.40
C ARG A 102 -9.10 2.86 1.89
N LEU A 103 -8.04 2.75 2.68
CA LEU A 103 -8.02 2.92 4.14
C LEU A 103 -8.12 4.39 4.62
N CYS A 104 -9.01 5.20 4.02
CA CYS A 104 -9.07 6.66 4.27
C CYS A 104 -7.69 7.35 4.11
N THR A 105 -6.90 6.84 3.17
CA THR A 105 -5.51 7.22 2.92
C THR A 105 -5.42 8.41 1.96
N PRO A 106 -4.35 9.22 2.01
CA PRO A 106 -4.05 10.19 0.96
C PRO A 106 -4.05 9.56 -0.43
N MET A 107 -4.82 10.17 -1.33
CA MET A 107 -4.97 9.75 -2.72
C MET A 107 -4.76 10.95 -3.62
N TYR A 108 -4.01 10.77 -4.70
CA TYR A 108 -3.67 11.84 -5.62
C TYR A 108 -3.99 11.43 -7.05
N GLU A 109 -4.69 12.31 -7.74
CA GLU A 109 -4.87 12.29 -9.19
C GLU A 109 -3.61 12.83 -9.84
N LEU A 110 -3.04 12.04 -10.75
CA LEU A 110 -1.93 12.47 -11.58
C LEU A 110 -2.41 13.49 -12.62
N PRO A 111 -1.53 14.37 -13.14
CA PRO A 111 -1.86 15.23 -14.29
C PRO A 111 -2.44 14.39 -15.43
N GLY A 112 -3.74 14.54 -15.64
CA GLY A 112 -4.51 13.60 -16.45
C GLY A 112 -4.19 13.69 -17.93
N THR A 113 -4.33 12.55 -18.61
CA THR A 113 -4.39 12.48 -20.08
C THR A 113 -5.81 12.59 -20.62
N GLY A 114 -6.81 12.60 -19.72
CA GLY A 114 -8.22 12.43 -20.04
C GLY A 114 -8.69 10.97 -20.06
N ASN A 115 -7.81 10.02 -19.72
CA ASN A 115 -8.14 8.60 -19.65
C ASN A 115 -8.77 8.24 -18.28
N PRO A 116 -9.99 7.65 -18.24
CA PRO A 116 -10.62 7.24 -16.98
C PRO A 116 -9.90 6.08 -16.26
N PHE A 117 -8.94 5.44 -16.93
CA PHE A 117 -8.12 4.37 -16.36
C PHE A 117 -6.76 4.87 -15.85
N ASP A 118 -6.49 6.19 -15.89
CA ASP A 118 -5.29 6.74 -15.29
C ASP A 118 -5.21 6.33 -13.79
N PRO A 119 -4.02 5.93 -13.29
CA PRO A 119 -3.89 5.44 -11.93
C PRO A 119 -3.94 6.60 -10.93
N PHE A 120 -4.52 6.34 -9.75
CA PHE A 120 -4.30 7.21 -8.60
C PHE A 120 -2.96 6.84 -7.92
N VAL A 121 -2.34 7.79 -7.24
CA VAL A 121 -1.27 7.50 -6.27
C VAL A 121 -1.89 7.42 -4.89
N ILE A 122 -1.70 6.31 -4.19
CA ILE A 122 -2.19 6.06 -2.84
C ILE A 122 -0.97 5.98 -1.91
N LEU A 123 -0.89 6.87 -0.91
CA LEU A 123 0.24 6.95 0.01
C LEU A 123 -0.13 6.55 1.44
N TYR A 124 0.06 5.27 1.74
CA TYR A 124 -0.17 4.71 3.07
C TYR A 124 0.94 5.14 4.04
N SER A 125 0.62 5.30 5.33
CA SER A 125 1.67 5.37 6.36
C SER A 125 2.06 3.98 6.80
N THR A 126 3.34 3.75 7.09
CA THR A 126 3.87 2.48 7.62
C THR A 126 3.12 2.03 8.87
N GLU A 127 2.74 2.98 9.73
CA GLU A 127 2.04 2.77 10.99
C GLU A 127 0.60 2.27 10.76
N ALA A 128 -0.10 2.82 9.77
CA ALA A 128 -1.47 2.41 9.44
C ALA A 128 -1.53 0.99 8.83
N VAL A 129 -0.43 0.52 8.24
CA VAL A 129 -0.35 -0.79 7.60
C VAL A 129 0.52 -1.80 8.37
N GLY A 130 0.99 -1.44 9.57
CA GLY A 130 1.75 -2.35 10.43
C GLY A 130 3.14 -2.71 9.93
N LEU A 131 3.80 -1.81 9.19
CA LEU A 131 5.17 -1.98 8.71
C LEU A 131 6.18 -1.20 9.57
N CYS A 132 7.44 -1.63 9.52
CA CYS A 132 8.56 -0.87 10.06
C CYS A 132 8.75 0.44 9.26
N PRO A 133 9.45 1.46 9.80
CA PRO A 133 9.77 2.66 9.04
C PRO A 133 10.57 2.36 7.77
N VAL A 134 10.27 3.06 6.68
CA VAL A 134 10.95 2.89 5.39
C VAL A 134 12.32 3.57 5.43
N PRO A 135 13.43 2.85 5.17
CA PRO A 135 14.75 3.45 5.05
C PRO A 135 14.93 4.14 3.70
N PHE A 136 15.93 5.02 3.58
CA PHE A 136 16.38 5.43 2.25
C PHE A 136 17.02 4.25 1.52
N PRO A 137 16.89 4.18 0.18
CA PRO A 137 17.60 3.21 -0.64
C PRO A 137 19.09 3.60 -0.72
N GLU A 138 19.81 3.46 0.38
CA GLU A 138 21.27 3.39 0.37
C GLU A 138 21.69 2.01 -0.15
N PRO A 139 22.94 1.81 -0.60
CA PRO A 139 23.45 0.47 -0.84
C PRO A 139 23.42 -0.25 0.51
N LEU A 140 22.34 -1.00 0.75
CA LEU A 140 22.17 -1.84 1.92
C LEU A 140 23.43 -2.70 1.98
N GLU A 141 24.33 -2.43 2.93
CA GLU A 141 25.23 -3.49 3.37
C GLU A 141 24.31 -4.66 3.70
N ALA A 142 24.54 -5.78 3.02
CA ALA A 142 23.66 -6.95 3.03
C ALA A 142 23.62 -7.58 4.43
N SER A 143 23.02 -6.88 5.38
CA SER A 143 22.54 -7.46 6.61
C SER A 143 21.27 -8.22 6.21
N SER A 144 21.25 -9.51 6.50
CA SER A 144 20.17 -10.44 6.17
C SER A 144 18.86 -10.16 6.93
N GLU A 145 18.73 -9.01 7.58
CA GLU A 145 17.67 -8.68 8.55
C GLU A 145 16.83 -7.45 8.15
N SER A 146 17.14 -6.77 7.04
CA SER A 146 16.32 -5.63 6.59
C SER A 146 14.89 -6.10 6.28
N PRO A 147 13.83 -5.43 6.81
CA PRO A 147 12.45 -5.72 6.45
C PRO A 147 12.07 -5.24 5.04
N TYR A 148 13.02 -4.65 4.31
CA TYR A 148 12.88 -4.17 2.94
C TYR A 148 13.97 -4.72 2.02
N VAL A 149 13.61 -4.95 0.76
CA VAL A 149 14.49 -5.36 -0.35
C VAL A 149 14.47 -4.32 -1.46
N LEU A 150 15.59 -4.18 -2.18
CA LEU A 150 15.68 -3.35 -3.38
C LEU A 150 15.12 -4.11 -4.58
N VAL A 151 14.24 -3.46 -5.33
CA VAL A 151 13.59 -3.98 -6.53
C VAL A 151 13.97 -3.10 -7.70
N SER A 152 14.46 -3.72 -8.78
CA SER A 152 14.65 -3.02 -10.05
C SER A 152 13.30 -2.83 -10.75
N SER A 153 13.06 -1.62 -11.26
CA SER A 153 11.88 -1.35 -12.08
C SER A 153 11.94 -1.96 -13.47
N ASP A 154 13.11 -2.46 -13.89
CA ASP A 154 13.25 -3.08 -15.19
C ASP A 154 12.74 -4.52 -15.16
N PRO A 155 11.97 -4.95 -16.17
CA PRO A 155 11.65 -6.36 -16.30
C PRO A 155 12.96 -7.14 -16.33
N LEU A 156 12.99 -8.35 -15.75
CA LEU A 156 14.12 -9.27 -15.89
C LEU A 156 14.42 -9.50 -17.38
N VAL A 157 15.26 -8.65 -17.97
CA VAL A 157 15.85 -8.86 -19.27
C VAL A 157 16.94 -9.91 -19.03
N SER A 158 16.85 -11.02 -19.76
CA SER A 158 17.91 -12.04 -19.78
C SER A 158 19.30 -11.38 -19.85
N PRO A 159 20.33 -11.98 -19.23
CA PRO A 159 21.66 -11.39 -19.08
C PRO A 159 22.43 -11.09 -20.39
N ASP A 160 21.80 -11.22 -21.56
CA ASP A 160 22.43 -11.17 -22.89
C ASP A 160 22.15 -9.90 -23.71
N SER A 161 21.44 -8.90 -23.18
CA SER A 161 21.22 -7.63 -23.91
C SER A 161 21.55 -6.41 -23.08
N ALA A 162 22.85 -6.19 -22.87
CA ALA A 162 23.39 -4.91 -22.44
C ALA A 162 23.40 -3.92 -23.63
N SER A 163 22.28 -3.22 -23.83
CA SER A 163 22.29 -1.94 -24.54
C SER A 163 22.33 -0.83 -23.51
N GLN A 164 23.44 -0.08 -23.50
CA GLN A 164 23.64 1.14 -22.74
C GLN A 164 22.67 2.22 -23.22
N ASP A 165 21.54 2.38 -22.53
CA ASP A 165 20.85 3.66 -22.46
C ASP A 165 20.86 4.12 -21.00
N SER A 166 21.42 5.30 -20.78
CA SER A 166 21.69 5.91 -19.47
C SER A 166 20.44 6.50 -18.80
N SER A 167 19.33 5.76 -18.77
CA SER A 167 18.29 5.98 -17.78
C SER A 167 18.60 5.08 -16.60
N GLY A 168 19.26 5.60 -15.56
CA GLY A 168 19.65 4.79 -14.40
C GLY A 168 18.48 3.95 -13.88
N ASP A 169 18.73 2.67 -13.66
CA ASP A 169 17.79 1.71 -13.08
C ASP A 169 17.03 2.39 -11.95
N LYS A 170 15.71 2.57 -12.10
CA LYS A 170 14.91 3.16 -11.03
C LYS A 170 14.68 2.08 -9.99
N ILE A 171 15.48 2.15 -8.94
CA ILE A 171 15.39 1.22 -7.82
C ILE A 171 14.29 1.72 -6.88
N ILE A 172 13.42 0.81 -6.45
CA ILE A 172 12.38 1.05 -5.45
C ILE A 172 12.46 -0.01 -4.36
N LEU A 173 12.11 0.35 -3.13
CA LEU A 173 12.03 -0.61 -2.03
C LEU A 173 10.72 -1.39 -2.08
N ALA A 174 10.74 -2.65 -1.64
CA ALA A 174 9.57 -3.44 -1.32
C ALA A 174 9.73 -4.06 0.08
N PRO A 175 8.68 -4.14 0.92
CA PRO A 175 8.73 -4.96 2.12
C PRO A 175 9.09 -6.39 1.76
N THR A 176 9.85 -7.10 2.60
CA THR A 176 10.09 -8.54 2.42
C THR A 176 8.77 -9.31 2.37
N PHE A 177 8.76 -10.49 1.74
CA PHE A 177 7.54 -11.30 1.64
C PHE A 177 6.86 -11.56 3.00
N PRO A 178 7.58 -11.96 4.07
CA PRO A 178 6.96 -12.10 5.40
C PRO A 178 6.38 -10.80 5.94
N SER A 179 7.11 -9.68 5.82
CA SER A 179 6.63 -8.36 6.28
C SER A 179 5.38 -7.91 5.52
N LEU A 180 5.26 -8.22 4.23
CA LEU A 180 4.08 -7.90 3.44
C LEU A 180 2.86 -8.74 3.86
N VAL A 181 3.04 -10.04 4.09
CA VAL A 181 1.97 -10.92 4.60
C VAL A 181 1.50 -10.46 5.98
N GLU A 182 2.44 -10.15 6.88
CA GLU A 182 2.13 -9.63 8.21
C GLU A 182 1.37 -8.30 8.15
N SER A 183 1.75 -7.41 7.23
CA SER A 183 1.09 -6.13 6.99
C SER A 183 -0.39 -6.28 6.56
N GLU A 184 -0.68 -7.19 5.62
CA GLU A 184 -2.07 -7.44 5.21
C GLU A 184 -2.92 -8.01 6.36
N VAL A 185 -2.36 -8.93 7.15
CA VAL A 185 -3.04 -9.48 8.32
C VAL A 185 -3.26 -8.41 9.40
N HIS A 186 -2.28 -7.51 9.59
CA HIS A 186 -2.44 -6.35 10.47
C HIS A 186 -3.62 -5.48 10.05
N VAL A 187 -3.69 -5.08 8.79
CA VAL A 187 -4.79 -4.26 8.26
C VAL A 187 -6.13 -4.95 8.44
N LEU A 188 -6.23 -6.23 8.08
CA LEU A 188 -7.44 -7.03 8.24
C LEU A 188 -7.90 -7.11 9.70
N SER A 189 -6.96 -7.12 10.65
CA SER A 189 -7.28 -7.14 12.09
C SER A 189 -7.82 -5.80 12.61
N CYS A 190 -7.45 -4.70 11.95
CA CYS A 190 -7.88 -3.34 12.31
C CYS A 190 -9.24 -2.96 11.72
N ILE A 191 -9.67 -3.58 10.61
CA ILE A 191 -10.96 -3.26 9.97
C ILE A 191 -12.12 -3.83 10.79
N ALA A 192 -13.04 -2.96 11.20
CA ALA A 192 -14.12 -3.32 12.11
C ALA A 192 -15.20 -4.23 11.50
N ASP A 193 -15.44 -4.11 10.19
CA ASP A 193 -16.47 -4.86 9.47
C ASP A 193 -15.82 -5.79 8.43
N HIS A 194 -15.83 -7.09 8.72
CA HIS A 194 -15.28 -8.14 7.85
C HIS A 194 -16.15 -8.38 6.59
N LEU A 195 -17.33 -7.79 6.52
CA LEU A 195 -18.17 -7.78 5.32
C LEU A 195 -17.97 -6.52 4.47
N SER A 196 -17.10 -5.60 4.91
CA SER A 196 -16.84 -4.37 4.17
C SER A 196 -16.07 -4.64 2.87
N PRO A 197 -16.28 -3.83 1.81
CA PRO A 197 -15.50 -3.93 0.58
C PRO A 197 -13.99 -3.74 0.77
N VAL A 198 -13.59 -2.94 1.76
CA VAL A 198 -12.18 -2.72 2.14
C VAL A 198 -11.58 -4.04 2.64
N TRP A 199 -12.28 -4.73 3.55
CA TRP A 199 -11.83 -6.03 4.06
C TRP A 199 -11.72 -7.07 2.94
N GLY A 200 -12.72 -7.11 2.05
CA GLY A 200 -12.71 -8.01 0.89
C GLY A 200 -11.51 -7.79 -0.05
N GLN A 201 -11.10 -6.53 -0.26
CA GLN A 201 -9.92 -6.21 -1.06
C GLN A 201 -8.63 -6.75 -0.43
N HIS A 202 -8.43 -6.50 0.87
CA HIS A 202 -7.24 -6.97 1.59
C HIS A 202 -7.18 -8.50 1.70
N MET A 203 -8.35 -9.16 1.86
CA MET A 203 -8.39 -10.61 1.80
C MET A 203 -8.03 -11.16 0.42
N ALA A 204 -8.46 -10.50 -0.66
CA ALA A 204 -8.07 -10.91 -2.00
C ALA A 204 -6.54 -10.77 -2.20
N GLN A 205 -5.95 -9.68 -1.72
CA GLN A 205 -4.50 -9.47 -1.73
C GLN A 205 -3.75 -10.55 -0.95
N LEU A 206 -4.14 -10.79 0.31
CA LEU A 206 -3.55 -11.84 1.15
C LEU A 206 -3.70 -13.22 0.51
N SER A 207 -4.87 -13.52 -0.05
CA SER A 207 -5.13 -14.80 -0.70
C SER A 207 -4.19 -15.05 -1.88
N GLU A 208 -3.95 -14.02 -2.70
CA GLU A 208 -3.04 -14.11 -3.85
C GLU A 208 -1.56 -14.19 -3.44
N LEU A 209 -1.16 -13.48 -2.38
CA LEU A 209 0.17 -13.62 -1.80
C LEU A 209 0.43 -15.05 -1.33
N LEU A 210 -0.52 -15.64 -0.61
CA LEU A 210 -0.40 -17.01 -0.10
C LEU A 210 -0.48 -18.07 -1.20
N ARG A 211 -1.00 -17.74 -2.39
CA ARG A 211 -0.95 -18.63 -3.58
C ARG A 211 0.25 -18.38 -4.47
N SER A 212 1.01 -17.32 -4.22
CA SER A 212 2.16 -16.95 -5.03
C SER A 212 3.29 -17.97 -4.91
N ARG A 213 4.19 -17.95 -5.89
CA ARG A 213 5.39 -18.81 -5.89
C ARG A 213 6.38 -18.49 -4.76
N SER A 214 6.20 -17.34 -4.10
CA SER A 214 7.00 -16.93 -2.95
C SER A 214 6.56 -17.63 -1.64
N CYS A 215 5.51 -18.44 -1.69
CA CYS A 215 4.90 -19.10 -0.53
C CYS A 215 4.78 -20.62 -0.72
N ASP A 216 5.86 -21.37 -0.48
CA ASP A 216 5.92 -22.81 -0.76
C ASP A 216 4.87 -23.64 0.00
N LYS A 217 4.53 -23.24 1.24
CA LYS A 217 3.53 -23.93 2.09
C LYS A 217 2.11 -23.39 1.91
N GLY A 218 1.89 -22.43 1.01
CA GLY A 218 0.59 -21.82 0.80
C GLY A 218 -0.02 -21.26 2.08
N TYR A 219 -1.32 -21.49 2.30
CA TYR A 219 -2.03 -21.06 3.51
C TYR A 219 -1.46 -21.63 4.82
N ASP A 220 -0.68 -22.72 4.77
CA ASP A 220 -0.12 -23.35 5.96
C ASP A 220 1.05 -22.56 6.55
N SER A 221 1.64 -21.66 5.75
CA SER A 221 2.68 -20.73 6.20
C SER A 221 2.17 -19.58 7.06
N LEU A 222 0.86 -19.30 7.06
CA LEU A 222 0.34 -18.04 7.60
C LEU A 222 0.66 -17.83 9.09
N GLN A 223 0.70 -18.92 9.88
CA GLN A 223 1.07 -18.85 11.29
C GLN A 223 2.58 -18.67 11.51
N GLU A 224 3.41 -19.10 10.55
CA GLU A 224 4.88 -18.94 10.60
C GLU A 224 5.31 -17.54 10.14
N LEU A 225 4.54 -16.93 9.24
CA LEU A 225 4.84 -15.63 8.62
C LEU A 225 4.35 -14.43 9.44
N VAL A 226 3.47 -14.63 10.41
CA VAL A 226 2.80 -13.54 11.12
C VAL A 226 3.18 -13.55 12.60
N ASN A 227 3.27 -12.37 13.21
CA ASN A 227 3.50 -12.21 14.64
C ASN A 227 2.64 -13.16 15.50
N PRO A 228 3.22 -13.84 16.51
CA PRO A 228 2.47 -14.69 17.42
C PRO A 228 1.30 -13.99 18.13
N ARG A 229 1.36 -12.65 18.28
CA ARG A 229 0.25 -11.84 18.84
C ARG A 229 -1.01 -11.89 17.99
N LEU A 230 -0.88 -12.14 16.69
CA LEU A 230 -1.99 -12.25 15.75
C LEU A 230 -2.38 -13.71 15.49
N SER A 231 -1.75 -14.69 16.15
CA SER A 231 -1.94 -16.13 15.89
C SER A 231 -3.41 -16.59 15.87
N GLN A 232 -4.25 -16.09 16.79
CA GLN A 232 -5.68 -16.41 16.81
C GLN A 232 -6.40 -15.87 15.56
N PHE A 233 -6.08 -14.64 15.15
CA PHE A 233 -6.65 -14.00 13.97
C PHE A 233 -6.16 -14.65 12.67
N SER A 234 -4.87 -14.95 12.57
CA SER A 234 -4.28 -15.71 11.47
C SER A 234 -4.91 -17.10 11.35
N GLY A 235 -5.16 -17.79 12.46
CA GLY A 235 -5.85 -19.09 12.48
C GLY A 235 -7.28 -19.00 11.95
N TRP A 236 -8.02 -17.96 12.33
CA TRP A 236 -9.37 -17.70 11.82
C TRP A 236 -9.38 -17.40 10.31
N ILE A 237 -8.46 -16.57 9.82
CA ILE A 237 -8.27 -16.31 8.39
C ILE A 237 -7.98 -17.61 7.64
N GLN A 238 -7.09 -18.45 8.19
CA GLN A 238 -6.71 -19.72 7.57
C GLN A 238 -7.91 -20.66 7.41
N SER A 239 -8.80 -20.74 8.41
CA SER A 239 -10.05 -21.50 8.33
C SER A 239 -10.97 -20.96 7.23
N HIS A 240 -11.15 -19.63 7.16
CA HIS A 240 -11.95 -18.98 6.11
C HIS A 240 -11.40 -19.25 4.71
N LEU A 241 -10.08 -19.15 4.51
CA LEU A 241 -9.43 -19.41 3.22
C LEU A 241 -9.57 -20.88 2.76
N ARG A 242 -9.79 -21.79 3.70
CA ARG A 242 -10.08 -23.22 3.43
C ARG A 242 -11.58 -23.50 3.23
N GLY A 243 -12.44 -22.50 3.37
CA GLY A 243 -13.89 -22.62 3.22
C GLY A 243 -14.63 -23.05 4.49
N ASP A 244 -13.98 -23.05 5.66
CA ASP A 244 -14.63 -23.29 6.94
C ASP A 244 -15.15 -21.96 7.53
N ASN A 245 -16.35 -21.59 7.09
CA ASN A 245 -17.01 -20.33 7.47
C ASN A 245 -17.81 -20.44 8.79
N ASN A 246 -17.72 -21.56 9.50
CA ASN A 246 -18.49 -21.78 10.74
C ASN A 246 -17.79 -21.23 11.99
N VAL A 247 -16.63 -20.60 11.84
CA VAL A 247 -15.83 -20.08 12.95
C VAL A 247 -16.09 -18.58 13.13
N GLU A 248 -16.60 -18.20 14.29
CA GLU A 248 -16.78 -16.79 14.65
C GLU A 248 -15.42 -16.04 14.65
N PRO A 249 -15.39 -14.76 14.22
CA PRO A 249 -14.18 -13.96 14.24
C PRO A 249 -13.67 -13.81 15.68
N PRO A 250 -12.35 -13.95 15.91
CA PRO A 250 -11.80 -13.77 17.24
C PRO A 250 -12.01 -12.32 17.71
N PRO A 251 -12.08 -12.10 19.04
CA PRO A 251 -12.12 -10.75 19.58
C PRO A 251 -10.91 -9.96 19.09
N LYS A 252 -11.14 -8.70 18.69
CA LYS A 252 -10.10 -7.83 18.16
C LYS A 252 -8.87 -7.85 19.06
N VAL A 253 -7.70 -8.11 18.49
CA VAL A 253 -6.46 -7.95 19.23
C VAL A 253 -6.36 -6.46 19.55
N GLY A 254 -6.42 -6.11 20.84
CA GLY A 254 -6.19 -4.76 21.31
C GLY A 254 -4.75 -4.35 21.06
N LEU A 255 -4.43 -4.01 19.82
CA LEU A 255 -3.31 -3.15 19.47
C LEU A 255 -3.80 -1.73 19.67
N VAL A 256 -2.99 -0.90 20.32
CA VAL A 256 -3.27 0.51 20.61
C VAL A 256 -4.00 1.11 19.41
N PRO A 257 -5.17 1.74 19.58
CA PRO A 257 -5.81 2.41 18.47
C PRO A 257 -4.80 3.41 17.92
N VAL A 258 -4.26 3.13 16.74
CA VAL A 258 -3.95 4.23 15.84
C VAL A 258 -5.31 4.83 15.60
N ASP A 259 -5.54 6.04 16.09
CA ASP A 259 -6.75 6.83 15.86
C ASP A 259 -6.95 7.01 14.35
N ILE A 260 -7.43 5.97 13.67
CA ILE A 260 -7.92 6.03 12.28
C ILE A 260 -9.38 6.52 12.30
N MET A 261 -9.96 6.80 13.47
CA MET A 261 -11.29 7.39 13.62
C MET A 261 -11.34 8.43 14.73
N GLY A 262 -10.79 9.61 14.46
CA GLY A 262 -11.25 10.83 15.10
C GLY A 262 -12.59 11.28 14.51
N SER A 263 -13.71 10.93 15.16
CA SER A 263 -14.85 11.85 15.33
C SER A 263 -15.89 11.32 16.32
N ALA A 264 -15.77 11.84 17.54
CA ALA A 264 -16.80 12.42 18.41
C ALA A 264 -18.27 11.92 18.34
N ALA A 265 -18.80 11.55 19.51
CA ALA A 265 -19.96 12.26 20.06
C ALA A 265 -19.94 12.23 21.60
N ILE A 266 -19.98 13.43 22.18
CA ILE A 266 -20.46 13.76 23.52
C ILE A 266 -21.93 13.30 23.64
N ILE A 267 -22.26 12.51 24.67
CA ILE A 267 -23.19 12.86 25.77
C ILE A 267 -22.64 12.22 27.05
#